data_AF-A0A936A2H8-F1
#
_entry.id   AF-A0A936A2H8-F1
#
_cell.length_a   1.000
_cell.length_b   1.000
_cell.length_c   1.000
_cell.angle_alpha   90.00
_cell.angle_beta   90.00
_cell.angle_gamma   90.00
#
_symmetry.space_group_name_H-M   'P 1'
#
loop_
_entity.id
_entity.type
_entity.pdbx_description
1 polymer ?
#
loop_
_entity_poly.entity_id
_entity_poly.type
_entity_poly.pdbx_seq_one_letter_code
_entity_poly.pdbx_strand_id
1 'polypeptide(L)'
;MNNPVRVLSGWCLTGLLLLLTLSPVQAQDLCPANDPNSWPERRVPYVLVIADTSGSMTTTIGTVDSCGYGNDRRSHQRCALDRTFKAFTGLIDFSLMSFATQQTNCSAVCFGTCQYSNFAGNADGVGCGPEPTPGTNSETRRGGVVQVPFKGNVVPPTANGNYPSLRAQVDNVCTNQQELFASGNAPINGALRDAFRYFSSSWTALDNSVIHATPLTSVAAGELPCRPLRVILLADGDDNCDVSTDAVDAAADLLTGFTVNGINWSVRTHVIALAGGAVTLDQIANAGGTGLAIPATQDQSIVDALSSILLPLAGSEVADNVDNSCNGCVDEGYVKYANIGQTCCAWANQGQRPTCLNTYQASISPANPQGSRALLPCTTLAQQADPTTWLTYNPGEICDNVDNNGVGGIDEGMLKCGNPLQCPVAESCDGVDNDCDGQIDEGGVCGGAGCIYQPEICDGCDNDCDSVADNGVPAVSCGLATPANCAGILACRPAQPVAMPGACVANGGFNSCAISPQPESCDAIDNNCDGIVDDNIAPTPCEPAGTPPGLVYGGSSQCIRGQLSCGDSVCRGFVGPTPEVSDGIDNNCNGQVEDGIDVMFRNGFE
;
A
#
# COMPACT_ATOMS: atom_id res chain seq x y z
N MET A 1 55.81 -54.23 -2.92
CA MET A 1 56.70 -54.85 -3.92
C MET A 1 56.30 -54.35 -5.30
N ASN A 2 57.30 -53.90 -6.06
CA ASN A 2 57.34 -53.67 -7.51
C ASN A 2 56.49 -52.54 -8.15
N ASN A 3 57.21 -51.46 -8.44
CA ASN A 3 57.14 -50.64 -9.67
C ASN A 3 57.49 -51.52 -10.92
N PRO A 4 57.55 -51.02 -12.17
CA PRO A 4 56.72 -50.09 -12.99
C PRO A 4 56.41 -50.67 -14.41
N VAL A 5 55.50 -50.11 -15.22
CA VAL A 5 55.63 -50.16 -16.71
C VAL A 5 54.98 -48.93 -17.38
N ARG A 6 55.76 -48.26 -18.22
CA ARG A 6 55.40 -47.16 -19.14
C ARG A 6 54.61 -47.67 -20.35
N VAL A 7 53.63 -46.88 -20.85
CA VAL A 7 53.33 -46.79 -22.29
C VAL A 7 52.98 -45.34 -22.65
N LEU A 8 53.74 -44.80 -23.62
CA LEU A 8 53.45 -43.58 -24.39
C LEU A 8 52.33 -43.87 -25.40
N SER A 9 51.33 -42.99 -25.51
CA SER A 9 50.75 -42.57 -26.81
C SER A 9 49.50 -41.72 -26.63
N GLY A 10 49.37 -40.70 -27.47
CA GLY A 10 48.07 -40.31 -28.01
C GLY A 10 47.50 -39.02 -27.43
N TRP A 11 47.77 -37.92 -28.12
CA TRP A 11 47.02 -36.68 -27.98
C TRP A 11 45.55 -36.95 -28.30
N CYS A 12 44.67 -36.70 -27.33
CA CYS A 12 43.26 -36.46 -27.60
C CYS A 12 42.94 -35.08 -27.01
N LEU A 13 42.71 -34.10 -27.89
CA LEU A 13 42.12 -32.82 -27.54
C LEU A 13 40.73 -33.09 -26.95
N THR A 14 40.62 -33.10 -25.63
CA THR A 14 39.37 -32.76 -24.97
C THR A 14 39.54 -31.37 -24.41
N GLY A 15 38.98 -30.39 -25.13
CA GLY A 15 38.77 -29.04 -24.61
C GLY A 15 37.96 -29.16 -23.34
N LEU A 16 38.63 -29.03 -22.21
CA LEU A 16 37.99 -28.77 -20.94
C LEU A 16 37.49 -27.32 -21.03
N LEU A 17 36.26 -27.18 -21.55
CA LEU A 17 35.49 -25.94 -21.39
C LEU A 17 35.23 -25.83 -19.89
N LEU A 18 36.18 -25.21 -19.18
CA LEU A 18 36.02 -24.79 -17.81
C LEU A 18 34.92 -23.72 -17.86
N LEU A 19 33.65 -24.16 -17.75
CA LEU A 19 32.56 -23.29 -17.34
C LEU A 19 32.91 -22.82 -15.93
N LEU A 20 33.71 -21.75 -15.86
CA LEU A 20 33.60 -20.77 -14.80
C LEU A 20 32.17 -20.27 -14.86
N THR A 21 31.29 -20.96 -14.15
CA THR A 21 30.10 -20.32 -13.60
C THR A 21 30.65 -19.30 -12.62
N LEU A 22 30.92 -18.10 -13.14
CA LEU A 22 30.82 -16.90 -12.35
C LEU A 22 29.38 -16.92 -11.84
N SER A 23 29.19 -17.39 -10.60
CA SER A 23 27.98 -17.07 -9.86
C SER A 23 27.87 -15.55 -9.94
N PRO A 24 26.81 -14.98 -10.55
CA PRO A 24 26.55 -13.57 -10.31
C PRO A 24 26.40 -13.46 -8.80
N VAL A 25 27.23 -12.64 -8.17
CA VAL A 25 27.03 -12.23 -6.77
C VAL A 25 25.58 -11.78 -6.69
N GLN A 26 24.76 -12.55 -5.99
CA GLN A 26 23.35 -12.23 -5.80
C GLN A 26 23.31 -10.97 -4.95
N ALA A 27 22.99 -9.83 -5.58
CA ALA A 27 22.72 -8.57 -4.89
C ALA A 27 21.45 -8.62 -4.01
N GLN A 28 20.73 -9.75 -4.00
CA GLN A 28 19.48 -9.94 -3.24
C GLN A 28 19.65 -10.08 -1.72
N ASP A 29 20.86 -10.21 -1.17
CA ASP A 29 21.04 -10.44 0.29
C ASP A 29 21.55 -9.22 1.09
N LEU A 30 21.86 -8.07 0.48
CA LEU A 30 22.50 -6.95 1.20
C LEU A 30 21.56 -5.81 1.62
N CYS A 31 20.39 -5.67 0.99
CA CYS A 31 19.47 -4.56 1.25
C CYS A 31 17.97 -4.95 1.34
N PRO A 32 17.60 -6.08 1.98
CA PRO A 32 16.19 -6.43 2.15
C PRO A 32 15.47 -5.33 2.95
N ALA A 33 14.34 -4.86 2.43
CA ALA A 33 13.56 -3.76 3.03
C ALA A 33 13.07 -4.07 4.46
N ASN A 34 13.00 -5.34 4.84
CA ASN A 34 12.46 -5.83 6.10
C ASN A 34 13.53 -6.23 7.15
N ASP A 35 14.82 -6.09 6.86
CA ASP A 35 15.88 -6.38 7.84
C ASP A 35 16.90 -5.22 7.96
N PRO A 36 16.63 -4.23 8.82
CA PRO A 36 17.53 -3.11 9.08
C PRO A 36 18.93 -3.49 9.57
N ASN A 37 19.11 -4.69 10.12
CA ASN A 37 20.42 -5.13 10.62
C ASN A 37 21.33 -5.66 9.51
N SER A 38 20.78 -5.93 8.33
CA SER A 38 21.52 -6.39 7.16
C SER A 38 22.15 -5.24 6.35
N TRP A 39 21.68 -4.00 6.57
CA TRP A 39 22.08 -2.85 5.77
C TRP A 39 23.51 -2.42 6.09
N PRO A 40 24.35 -2.11 5.09
CA PRO A 40 25.67 -1.54 5.31
C PRO A 40 25.58 -0.21 6.07
N GLU A 41 26.64 0.11 6.82
CA GLU A 41 26.70 1.39 7.54
C GLU A 41 26.65 2.58 6.57
N ARG A 42 25.87 3.61 6.95
CA ARG A 42 25.80 4.91 6.28
C ARG A 42 27.18 5.50 6.03
N ARG A 43 27.39 6.12 4.86
CA ARG A 43 28.57 6.98 4.66
C ARG A 43 28.31 8.37 5.23
N VAL A 44 28.99 8.67 6.32
CA VAL A 44 28.90 9.93 7.05
C VAL A 44 29.31 11.11 6.12
N PRO A 45 28.47 12.13 5.90
CA PRO A 45 28.84 13.28 5.08
C PRO A 45 30.06 14.03 5.60
N TYR A 46 30.88 14.57 4.70
CA TYR A 46 31.98 15.46 5.07
C TYR A 46 31.57 16.92 4.92
N VAL A 47 31.64 17.67 6.01
CA VAL A 47 31.31 19.10 6.03
C VAL A 47 32.51 19.90 6.55
N LEU A 48 33.13 20.69 5.68
CA LEU A 48 34.15 21.66 6.06
C LEU A 48 33.48 22.99 6.41
N VAL A 49 33.60 23.42 7.65
CA VAL A 49 33.16 24.74 8.09
C VAL A 49 34.34 25.71 7.95
N ILE A 50 34.16 26.77 7.17
CA ILE A 50 35.08 27.90 7.10
C ILE A 50 34.49 29.00 7.97
N ALA A 51 35.10 29.23 9.12
CA ALA A 51 34.72 30.25 10.06
C ALA A 51 35.45 31.56 9.73
N ASP A 52 34.69 32.62 9.46
CA ASP A 52 35.23 33.96 9.38
C ASP A 52 35.82 34.37 10.73
N THR A 53 37.12 34.64 10.70
CA THR A 53 37.91 35.11 11.84
C THR A 53 38.54 36.47 11.54
N SER A 54 37.96 37.24 10.62
CA SER A 54 38.42 38.58 10.28
C SER A 54 38.11 39.58 11.40
N GLY A 55 38.73 40.75 11.36
CA GLY A 55 38.54 41.79 12.37
C GLY A 55 37.10 42.33 12.45
N SER A 56 36.32 42.29 11.37
CA SER A 56 34.92 42.74 11.38
C SER A 56 34.03 41.92 12.29
N MET A 57 34.42 40.69 12.61
CA MET A 57 33.72 39.79 13.51
C MET A 57 33.72 40.26 14.98
N THR A 58 34.47 41.30 15.35
CA THR A 58 34.36 41.95 16.67
C THR A 58 33.18 42.92 16.77
N THR A 59 32.42 43.12 15.69
CA THR A 59 31.26 44.02 15.68
C THR A 59 30.17 43.51 16.62
N THR A 60 29.68 44.41 17.47
CA THR A 60 28.62 44.12 18.44
C THR A 60 27.28 43.84 17.76
N ILE A 61 26.62 42.76 18.19
CA ILE A 61 25.22 42.45 17.95
C ILE A 61 24.47 42.90 19.22
N GLY A 62 23.33 43.56 19.08
CA GLY A 62 22.62 44.21 20.19
C GLY A 62 22.10 43.27 21.31
N THR A 63 22.45 41.98 21.28
CA THR A 63 22.05 40.93 22.22
C THR A 63 23.28 40.11 22.63
N VAL A 64 23.19 39.43 23.78
CA VAL A 64 24.20 38.45 24.22
C VAL A 64 23.83 37.09 23.61
N ASP A 65 24.81 36.30 23.21
CA ASP A 65 24.57 34.94 22.71
C ASP A 65 24.00 34.01 23.79
N SER A 66 23.32 32.93 23.37
CA SER A 66 22.68 32.00 24.30
C SER A 66 23.65 31.20 25.17
N CYS A 67 24.94 31.16 24.85
CA CYS A 67 25.98 30.49 25.61
C CYS A 67 26.65 31.41 26.65
N GLY A 68 26.35 32.71 26.61
CA GLY A 68 26.90 33.71 27.52
C GLY A 68 28.35 34.09 27.23
N TYR A 69 28.83 33.91 25.99
CA TYR A 69 30.22 34.20 25.62
C TYR A 69 30.49 35.69 25.41
N GLY A 70 29.50 36.45 24.93
CA GLY A 70 29.61 37.87 24.63
C GLY A 70 28.42 38.40 23.81
N ASN A 71 28.61 39.55 23.19
CA ASN A 71 27.60 40.21 22.35
C ASN A 71 28.17 40.65 20.99
N ASP A 72 29.18 39.96 20.47
CA ASP A 72 29.78 40.27 19.17
C ASP A 72 29.57 39.11 18.19
N ARG A 73 29.78 39.34 16.89
CA ARG A 73 29.54 38.31 15.85
C ARG A 73 30.29 37.01 16.12
N ARG A 74 31.55 37.10 16.55
CA ARG A 74 32.34 35.92 16.95
C ARG A 74 31.74 35.18 18.16
N SER A 75 31.11 35.85 19.13
CA SER A 75 30.49 35.16 20.28
C SER A 75 29.26 34.36 19.84
N HIS A 76 28.39 34.96 19.02
CA HIS A 76 27.23 34.27 18.46
C HIS A 76 27.63 33.12 17.52
N GLN A 77 28.65 33.31 16.69
CA GLN A 77 29.20 32.26 15.82
C GLN A 77 29.73 31.06 16.61
N ARG A 78 30.58 31.29 17.63
CA ARG A 78 31.14 30.21 18.46
C ARG A 78 30.05 29.45 19.20
N CYS A 79 29.09 30.16 19.79
CA CYS A 79 27.95 29.54 20.45
C CYS A 79 27.12 28.67 19.48
N ALA A 80 26.84 29.16 18.27
CA ALA A 80 26.11 28.40 17.27
C ALA A 80 26.87 27.16 16.80
N LEU A 81 28.18 27.28 16.58
CA LEU A 81 29.04 26.17 16.18
C LEU A 81 29.13 25.10 17.27
N ASP A 82 29.33 25.44 18.55
CA ASP A 82 29.34 24.44 19.65
C ASP A 82 28.03 23.65 19.70
N ARG A 83 26.89 24.37 19.66
CA ARG A 83 25.56 23.76 19.66
C ARG A 83 25.36 22.83 18.46
N THR A 84 25.80 23.24 17.28
CA THR A 84 25.67 22.47 16.04
C THR A 84 26.57 21.24 16.05
N PHE A 85 27.86 21.39 16.36
CA PHE A 85 28.79 20.25 16.42
C PHE A 85 28.35 19.21 17.44
N LYS A 86 27.80 19.65 18.58
CA LYS A 86 27.23 18.76 19.59
C LYS A 86 25.99 18.03 19.09
N ALA A 87 25.10 18.70 18.36
CA ALA A 87 23.85 18.12 17.88
C ALA A 87 24.04 17.09 16.77
N PHE A 88 25.03 17.30 15.89
CA PHE A 88 25.28 16.44 14.73
C PHE A 88 26.47 15.48 14.90
N THR A 89 27.02 15.38 16.11
CA THR A 89 28.12 14.45 16.40
C THR A 89 27.71 13.01 16.07
N GLY A 90 28.54 12.31 15.28
CA GLY A 90 28.27 10.94 14.82
C GLY A 90 27.39 10.83 13.58
N LEU A 91 26.66 11.90 13.20
CA LEU A 91 25.85 11.95 11.98
C LEU A 91 26.59 12.63 10.82
N ILE A 92 27.47 13.59 11.14
CA ILE A 92 28.29 14.36 10.20
C ILE A 92 29.73 14.36 10.70
N ASP A 93 30.70 14.23 9.79
CA ASP A 93 32.12 14.44 10.09
C ASP A 93 32.51 15.86 9.69
N PHE A 94 32.79 16.67 10.70
CA PHE A 94 33.13 18.08 10.53
C PHE A 94 34.64 18.29 10.50
N SER A 95 35.07 19.19 9.64
CA SER A 95 36.37 19.85 9.72
C SER A 95 36.14 21.34 9.96
N LEU A 96 37.05 21.99 10.69
CA LEU A 96 36.98 23.42 10.95
C LEU A 96 38.21 24.11 10.39
N MET A 97 37.96 25.15 9.61
CA MET A 97 38.97 26.04 9.05
C MET A 97 38.72 27.47 9.51
N SER A 98 39.78 28.18 9.90
CA SER A 98 39.76 29.63 10.14
C SER A 98 40.58 30.34 9.05
N PHE A 99 40.60 31.68 9.05
CA PHE A 99 41.51 32.41 8.17
C PHE A 99 42.96 32.31 8.64
N ALA A 100 43.90 32.66 7.74
CA ALA A 100 45.35 32.46 7.86
C ALA A 100 46.06 33.37 8.88
N THR A 101 45.51 33.43 10.09
CA THR A 101 46.07 34.09 11.27
C THR A 101 46.16 33.09 12.42
N GLN A 102 47.12 33.28 13.32
CA GLN A 102 47.30 32.44 14.50
C GLN A 102 47.17 33.27 15.78
N GLN A 103 46.70 32.62 16.84
CA GLN A 103 46.56 33.18 18.17
C GLN A 103 47.58 32.57 19.12
N THR A 104 48.25 33.38 19.92
CA THR A 104 49.23 32.94 20.93
C THR A 104 49.12 33.76 22.22
N ASN A 105 49.71 33.27 23.32
CA ASN A 105 49.84 33.99 24.59
C ASN A 105 48.51 34.48 25.21
N CYS A 106 47.46 33.69 25.06
CA CYS A 106 46.15 33.99 25.65
C CYS A 106 46.09 33.74 27.16
N SER A 107 45.27 34.54 27.85
CA SER A 107 44.90 34.33 29.25
C SER A 107 43.53 33.66 29.38
N ALA A 108 43.10 33.44 30.62
CA ALA A 108 41.78 32.88 30.93
C ALA A 108 40.62 33.78 30.51
N VAL A 109 40.85 35.08 30.34
CA VAL A 109 39.87 35.99 29.75
C VAL A 109 40.06 35.98 28.24
N CYS A 110 39.15 35.31 27.53
CA CYS A 110 39.21 35.22 26.08
C CYS A 110 39.37 36.59 25.42
N PHE A 111 40.33 36.68 24.51
CA PHE A 111 40.68 37.87 23.73
C PHE A 111 41.17 39.09 24.51
N GLY A 112 41.30 39.02 25.83
CA GLY A 112 41.76 40.15 26.66
C GLY A 112 43.26 40.45 26.53
N THR A 113 44.08 39.41 26.34
CA THR A 113 45.56 39.52 26.27
C THR A 113 46.19 38.69 25.15
N CYS A 114 45.37 38.10 24.28
CA CYS A 114 45.86 37.27 23.18
C CYS A 114 46.68 38.08 22.17
N GLN A 115 47.72 37.46 21.62
CA GLN A 115 48.52 38.00 20.53
C GLN A 115 48.11 37.32 19.22
N TYR A 116 47.88 38.13 18.19
CA TYR A 116 47.52 37.66 16.86
C TYR A 116 48.65 37.96 15.88
N SER A 117 49.04 36.98 15.09
CA SER A 117 50.02 37.16 14.04
C SER A 117 49.62 36.38 12.79
N ASN A 118 50.23 36.72 11.66
CA ASN A 118 50.21 35.82 10.50
C ASN A 118 50.84 34.47 10.87
N PHE A 119 50.41 33.40 10.20
CA PHE A 119 51.10 32.10 10.29
C PHE A 119 52.55 32.21 9.82
N ALA A 120 53.43 31.36 10.36
CA ALA A 120 54.80 31.28 9.90
C ALA A 120 54.85 30.97 8.39
N GLY A 121 55.66 31.73 7.64
CA GLY A 121 55.74 31.65 6.18
C GLY A 121 54.74 32.55 5.42
N ASN A 122 53.85 33.26 6.11
CA ASN A 122 52.93 34.23 5.50
C ASN A 122 53.51 35.66 5.57
N ALA A 123 54.21 36.06 4.49
CA ALA A 123 54.87 37.37 4.37
C ALA A 123 53.93 38.51 3.93
N ASP A 124 52.75 38.17 3.42
CA ASP A 124 51.76 39.14 2.97
C ASP A 124 50.98 39.64 4.20
N GLY A 125 51.37 40.83 4.66
CA GLY A 125 50.83 41.46 5.86
C GLY A 125 49.29 41.58 5.81
N VAL A 126 48.68 41.55 6.99
CA VAL A 126 47.24 41.75 7.27
C VAL A 126 46.35 40.49 7.18
N GLY A 127 46.92 39.28 7.11
CA GLY A 127 46.15 38.03 7.27
C GLY A 127 45.53 37.47 6.00
N CYS A 128 45.97 37.95 4.83
CA CYS A 128 45.47 37.47 3.53
C CYS A 128 46.05 36.12 3.10
N GLY A 129 47.19 35.73 3.68
CA GLY A 129 47.90 34.53 3.27
C GLY A 129 48.71 34.74 1.99
N PRO A 130 49.69 33.86 1.72
CA PRO A 130 50.58 34.03 0.58
C PRO A 130 49.90 33.68 -0.75
N GLU A 131 50.37 34.33 -1.80
CA GLU A 131 50.06 33.98 -3.18
C GLU A 131 51.35 33.63 -3.94
N PRO A 132 51.78 32.34 -3.91
CA PRO A 132 53.09 31.94 -4.43
C PRO A 132 53.27 32.19 -5.93
N THR A 133 52.19 32.08 -6.70
CA THR A 133 52.18 32.39 -8.13
C THR A 133 50.96 33.26 -8.45
N PRO A 134 51.12 34.59 -8.39
CA PRO A 134 50.03 35.52 -8.69
C PRO A 134 49.53 35.32 -10.12
N GLY A 135 48.20 35.18 -10.25
CA GLY A 135 47.53 34.83 -11.50
C GLY A 135 46.23 35.59 -11.68
N THR A 136 45.55 35.40 -12.82
CA THR A 136 44.38 36.20 -13.21
C THR A 136 43.20 36.08 -12.23
N ASN A 137 43.06 34.94 -11.55
CA ASN A 137 41.96 34.65 -10.60
C ASN A 137 42.51 34.20 -9.23
N SER A 138 43.76 34.56 -8.95
CA SER A 138 44.44 34.25 -7.68
C SER A 138 44.36 32.77 -7.26
N GLU A 139 44.43 31.85 -8.23
CA GLU A 139 44.16 30.40 -8.08
C GLU A 139 45.08 29.66 -7.09
N THR A 140 46.27 30.22 -6.85
CA THR A 140 47.26 29.65 -5.93
C THR A 140 47.24 30.28 -4.54
N ARG A 141 46.36 31.26 -4.32
CA ARG A 141 46.24 31.93 -3.05
C ARG A 141 45.89 30.96 -1.94
N ARG A 142 46.54 31.18 -0.80
CA ARG A 142 46.34 30.49 0.45
C ARG A 142 45.68 31.47 1.40
N GLY A 143 44.67 31.05 2.14
CA GLY A 143 43.93 31.94 3.03
C GLY A 143 43.23 31.23 4.18
N GLY A 144 43.18 29.89 4.14
CA GLY A 144 42.52 29.07 5.14
C GLY A 144 43.51 28.19 5.90
N VAL A 145 43.29 28.04 7.20
CA VAL A 145 44.02 27.11 8.06
C VAL A 145 43.06 26.11 8.67
N VAL A 146 43.30 24.84 8.41
CA VAL A 146 42.57 23.74 9.03
C VAL A 146 42.96 23.66 10.50
N GLN A 147 42.04 24.03 11.37
CA GLN A 147 42.22 23.97 12.83
C GLN A 147 41.95 22.56 13.35
N VAL A 148 40.92 21.91 12.80
CA VAL A 148 40.54 20.55 13.16
C VAL A 148 40.30 19.79 11.86
N PRO A 149 41.11 18.77 11.54
CA PRO A 149 40.90 17.97 10.35
C PRO A 149 39.67 17.08 10.51
N PHE A 150 39.16 16.59 9.37
CA PHE A 150 38.20 15.49 9.37
C PHE A 150 38.76 14.30 10.14
N LYS A 151 37.89 13.59 10.84
CA LYS A 151 38.27 12.31 11.44
C LYS A 151 38.60 11.31 10.33
N GLY A 152 37.78 11.27 9.28
CA GLY A 152 37.82 10.24 8.24
C GLY A 152 37.26 8.91 8.73
N ASN A 153 37.29 7.89 7.88
CA ASN A 153 36.86 6.53 8.24
C ASN A 153 37.95 5.84 9.10
N VAL A 154 38.16 6.31 10.34
CA VAL A 154 39.12 5.68 11.26
C VAL A 154 38.47 4.47 11.92
N VAL A 155 39.07 3.30 11.69
CA VAL A 155 38.70 2.04 12.34
C VAL A 155 39.76 1.71 13.40
N PRO A 156 39.37 1.49 14.68
CA PRO A 156 38.02 1.54 15.25
C PRO A 156 37.51 2.98 15.47
N PRO A 157 36.18 3.19 15.44
CA PRO A 157 35.61 4.51 15.66
C PRO A 157 35.93 5.03 17.07
N THR A 158 36.55 6.21 17.17
CA THR A 158 36.71 6.92 18.45
C THR A 158 35.34 7.30 19.02
N ALA A 159 35.09 6.97 20.29
CA ALA A 159 33.79 7.09 20.97
C ALA A 159 33.16 8.51 21.00
N ASN A 160 33.95 9.57 20.77
CA ASN A 160 33.50 10.96 20.69
C ASN A 160 33.89 11.66 19.38
N GLY A 161 34.30 10.90 18.35
CA GLY A 161 34.76 11.47 17.08
C GLY A 161 35.91 12.48 17.26
N ASN A 162 35.87 13.57 16.49
CA ASN A 162 36.71 14.76 16.65
C ASN A 162 35.97 15.93 17.35
N TYR A 163 34.78 15.69 17.91
CA TYR A 163 33.99 16.72 18.61
C TYR A 163 34.75 17.41 19.75
N PRO A 164 35.52 16.72 20.62
CA PRO A 164 36.31 17.41 21.65
C PRO A 164 37.28 18.44 21.08
N SER A 165 37.90 18.17 19.92
CA SER A 165 38.80 19.10 19.25
C SER A 165 38.04 20.26 18.60
N LEU A 166 36.88 19.99 18.00
CA LEU A 166 36.00 21.05 17.47
C LEU A 166 35.51 21.96 18.59
N ARG A 167 35.09 21.39 19.71
CA ARG A 167 34.61 22.10 20.88
C ARG A 167 35.69 23.01 21.48
N ALA A 168 36.94 22.54 21.55
CA ALA A 168 38.06 23.34 22.07
C ALA A 168 38.35 24.63 21.27
N GLN A 169 37.75 24.77 20.08
CA GLN A 169 37.84 25.96 19.25
C GLN A 169 36.68 26.96 19.51
N VAL A 170 35.64 26.55 20.25
CA VAL A 170 34.39 27.32 20.39
C VAL A 170 33.79 27.29 21.80
N ASP A 171 34.53 26.76 22.79
CA ASP A 171 34.05 26.57 24.16
C ASP A 171 34.35 27.75 25.10
N ASN A 172 34.91 28.83 24.54
CA ASN A 172 35.30 30.03 25.26
C ASN A 172 36.39 29.77 26.31
N VAL A 173 37.26 28.77 26.09
CA VAL A 173 38.42 28.45 26.95
C VAL A 173 39.73 28.83 26.26
N CYS A 174 40.14 30.10 26.37
CA CYS A 174 41.30 30.59 25.60
C CYS A 174 42.69 30.21 26.15
N THR A 175 42.80 29.60 27.34
CA THR A 175 44.10 29.17 27.90
C THR A 175 44.80 28.09 27.09
N ASN A 176 44.05 27.35 26.26
CA ASN A 176 44.58 26.35 25.35
C ASN A 176 45.09 26.97 24.01
N GLN A 177 44.87 28.28 23.79
CA GLN A 177 45.20 29.02 22.57
C GLN A 177 44.48 28.52 21.29
N GLN A 178 43.39 27.76 21.43
CA GLN A 178 42.66 27.14 20.33
C GLN A 178 41.36 27.85 19.97
N GLU A 179 40.88 28.77 20.79
CA GLU A 179 39.61 29.45 20.54
C GLU A 179 39.59 30.23 19.21
N LEU A 180 38.50 30.10 18.44
CA LEU A 180 38.21 30.94 17.28
C LEU A 180 38.21 32.40 17.70
N PHE A 181 38.96 33.21 16.97
CA PHE A 181 39.19 34.61 17.29
C PHE A 181 38.81 35.49 16.09
N ALA A 182 39.02 36.80 16.23
CA ALA A 182 38.72 37.77 15.18
C ALA A 182 39.91 38.72 15.03
N SER A 183 40.64 38.63 13.91
CA SER A 183 41.79 39.49 13.60
C SER A 183 42.12 39.46 12.10
N GLY A 184 42.50 40.61 11.56
CA GLY A 184 42.99 40.74 10.18
C GLY A 184 41.89 40.78 9.13
N ASN A 185 42.27 40.46 7.90
CA ASN A 185 41.42 40.50 6.72
C ASN A 185 40.61 39.19 6.51
N ALA A 186 39.74 39.19 5.51
CA ALA A 186 38.88 38.07 5.10
C ALA A 186 39.34 37.49 3.74
N PRO A 187 40.31 36.56 3.71
CA PRO A 187 40.77 35.90 2.49
C PRO A 187 39.85 34.74 2.07
N ILE A 188 38.62 35.05 1.69
CA ILE A 188 37.58 34.06 1.35
C ILE A 188 38.00 33.22 0.14
N ASN A 189 38.54 33.82 -0.92
CA ASN A 189 39.10 33.12 -2.07
C ASN A 189 40.18 32.13 -1.61
N GLY A 190 41.20 32.61 -0.89
CA GLY A 190 42.27 31.76 -0.37
C GLY A 190 41.77 30.59 0.49
N ALA A 191 40.76 30.81 1.34
CA ALA A 191 40.16 29.77 2.17
C ALA A 191 39.38 28.72 1.34
N LEU A 192 38.59 29.14 0.34
CA LEU A 192 37.90 28.23 -0.58
C LEU A 192 38.89 27.44 -1.44
N ARG A 193 39.99 28.06 -1.88
CA ARG A 193 41.07 27.38 -2.59
C ARG A 193 41.78 26.35 -1.70
N ASP A 194 41.98 26.66 -0.42
CA ASP A 194 42.51 25.70 0.55
C ASP A 194 41.54 24.57 0.86
N ALA A 195 40.23 24.82 0.86
CA ALA A 195 39.22 23.76 0.92
C ALA A 195 39.32 22.82 -0.30
N PHE A 196 39.46 23.38 -1.52
CA PHE A 196 39.66 22.59 -2.72
C PHE A 196 40.91 21.72 -2.63
N ARG A 197 42.04 22.28 -2.19
CA ARG A 197 43.30 21.53 -1.98
C ARG A 197 43.12 20.42 -0.94
N TYR A 198 42.44 20.73 0.15
CA TYR A 198 42.22 19.77 1.23
C TYR A 198 41.46 18.53 0.76
N PHE A 199 40.36 18.71 0.02
CA PHE A 199 39.59 17.58 -0.50
C PHE A 199 40.27 16.89 -1.69
N SER A 200 40.89 17.63 -2.61
CA SER A 200 41.47 17.05 -3.84
C SER A 200 42.79 16.32 -3.62
N SER A 201 43.54 16.67 -2.58
CA SER A 201 44.85 16.07 -2.30
C SER A 201 45.21 16.09 -0.82
N SER A 202 45.62 17.25 -0.31
CA SER A 202 45.97 17.48 1.08
C SER A 202 46.01 18.98 1.35
N TRP A 203 45.81 19.35 2.62
CA TRP A 203 46.14 20.68 3.11
C TRP A 203 47.47 20.60 3.87
N THR A 204 48.39 21.50 3.56
CA THR A 204 49.70 21.59 4.23
C THR A 204 49.85 22.98 4.82
N ALA A 205 50.21 23.07 6.10
CA ALA A 205 50.50 24.33 6.76
C ALA A 205 51.59 25.10 6.02
N LEU A 206 51.53 26.43 6.05
CA LEU A 206 52.43 27.30 5.26
C LEU A 206 53.91 27.16 5.64
N ASP A 207 54.19 26.75 6.87
CA ASP A 207 55.53 26.45 7.39
C ASP A 207 55.91 24.96 7.24
N ASN A 208 55.07 24.16 6.58
CA ASN A 208 55.17 22.71 6.46
C ASN A 208 55.18 21.96 7.81
N SER A 209 54.72 22.59 8.90
CA SER A 209 54.70 21.97 10.23
C SER A 209 53.66 20.85 10.35
N VAL A 210 52.55 20.96 9.62
CA VAL A 210 51.40 20.04 9.67
C VAL A 210 50.91 19.74 8.26
N ILE A 211 50.60 18.47 8.00
CA ILE A 211 49.96 18.01 6.76
C ILE A 211 48.71 17.24 7.13
N HIS A 212 47.58 17.62 6.52
CA HIS A 212 46.32 16.91 6.60
C HIS A 212 45.99 16.35 5.22
N ALA A 213 46.03 15.02 5.09
CA ALA A 213 45.62 14.34 3.87
C ALA A 213 44.12 14.50 3.61
N THR A 214 43.70 14.40 2.36
CA THR A 214 42.28 14.34 2.00
C THR A 214 41.55 13.24 2.77
N PRO A 215 40.32 13.48 3.26
CA PRO A 215 39.50 12.45 3.88
C PRO A 215 38.93 11.45 2.86
N LEU A 216 39.08 11.70 1.56
CA LEU A 216 38.48 10.91 0.48
C LEU A 216 39.37 9.71 0.17
N THR A 217 38.82 8.52 0.36
CA THR A 217 39.56 7.27 0.18
C THR A 217 39.23 6.61 -1.17
N SER A 218 39.32 5.29 -1.29
CA SER A 218 39.08 4.55 -2.53
C SER A 218 37.88 3.62 -2.39
N VAL A 219 37.31 3.18 -3.51
CA VAL A 219 36.23 2.17 -3.50
C VAL A 219 36.66 0.90 -2.76
N ALA A 220 37.95 0.51 -2.86
CA ALA A 220 38.50 -0.63 -2.14
C ALA A 220 38.54 -0.43 -0.61
N ALA A 221 38.60 0.81 -0.13
CA ALA A 221 38.48 1.17 1.28
C ALA A 221 37.01 1.40 1.72
N GLY A 222 36.05 1.11 0.84
CA GLY A 222 34.63 1.28 1.09
C GLY A 222 34.09 2.68 0.76
N GLU A 223 34.87 3.56 0.12
CA GLU A 223 34.38 4.88 -0.30
C GLU A 223 33.35 4.77 -1.43
N LEU A 224 32.26 5.55 -1.35
CA LEU A 224 31.20 5.53 -2.34
C LEU A 224 31.01 6.91 -2.98
N PRO A 225 30.75 6.99 -4.30
CA PRO A 225 30.67 8.25 -5.05
C PRO A 225 29.49 9.14 -4.64
N CYS A 226 28.49 8.59 -3.97
CA CYS A 226 27.32 9.31 -3.48
C CYS A 226 27.58 10.14 -2.20
N ARG A 227 28.77 10.03 -1.55
CA ARG A 227 28.97 10.66 -0.24
C ARG A 227 28.87 12.18 -0.39
N PRO A 228 27.99 12.85 0.37
CA PRO A 228 27.88 14.30 0.26
C PRO A 228 29.13 15.01 0.80
N LEU A 229 29.69 15.89 -0.02
CA LEU A 229 30.74 16.84 0.38
C LEU A 229 30.17 18.26 0.43
N ARG A 230 30.42 18.98 1.51
CA ARG A 230 29.99 20.38 1.68
C ARG A 230 31.11 21.26 2.22
N VAL A 231 31.10 22.50 1.76
CA VAL A 231 31.75 23.62 2.43
C VAL A 231 30.64 24.53 2.97
N ILE A 232 30.74 24.95 4.23
CA ILE A 232 29.87 25.98 4.81
C ILE A 232 30.76 27.16 5.19
N LEU A 233 30.63 28.25 4.45
CA LEU A 233 31.30 29.52 4.73
C LEU A 233 30.40 30.37 5.62
N LEU A 234 30.87 30.70 6.82
CA LEU A 234 30.26 31.72 7.67
C LEU A 234 31.08 32.99 7.46
N ALA A 235 30.47 34.06 6.95
CA ALA A 235 31.18 35.32 6.67
C ALA A 235 30.30 36.54 6.98
N ASP A 236 30.90 37.63 7.46
CA ASP A 236 30.18 38.88 7.76
C ASP A 236 30.36 40.00 6.71
N GLY A 237 31.07 39.69 5.63
CA GLY A 237 31.33 40.60 4.53
C GLY A 237 32.10 39.94 3.39
N ASP A 238 32.59 40.77 2.48
CA ASP A 238 33.23 40.36 1.23
C ASP A 238 34.71 40.02 1.42
N ASP A 239 35.27 39.34 0.43
CA ASP A 239 36.73 39.20 0.34
C ASP A 239 37.38 40.58 0.23
N ASN A 240 38.32 40.88 1.15
CA ASN A 240 39.06 42.14 1.17
C ASN A 240 40.58 41.94 1.02
N CYS A 241 40.97 40.75 0.55
CA CYS A 241 42.33 40.38 0.18
C CYS A 241 42.52 40.29 -1.34
N ASP A 242 41.45 39.98 -2.06
CA ASP A 242 41.35 39.84 -3.51
C ASP A 242 40.17 40.62 -4.09
N VAL A 243 39.97 40.50 -5.40
CA VAL A 243 38.72 40.92 -6.01
C VAL A 243 37.62 39.90 -5.68
N SER A 244 36.40 40.39 -5.42
CA SER A 244 35.28 39.55 -4.99
C SER A 244 34.91 38.43 -5.97
N THR A 245 35.26 38.56 -7.26
CA THR A 245 35.04 37.53 -8.29
C THR A 245 35.92 36.29 -8.11
N ASP A 246 37.10 36.41 -7.50
CA ASP A 246 38.01 35.28 -7.32
C ASP A 246 37.43 34.25 -6.34
N ALA A 247 36.73 34.72 -5.30
CA ALA A 247 36.02 33.87 -4.36
C ALA A 247 34.84 33.14 -5.02
N VAL A 248 34.17 33.79 -5.98
CA VAL A 248 33.08 33.17 -6.78
C VAL A 248 33.66 32.05 -7.65
N ASP A 249 34.80 32.29 -8.31
CA ASP A 249 35.49 31.29 -9.10
C ASP A 249 35.98 30.11 -8.26
N ALA A 250 36.52 30.37 -7.06
CA ALA A 250 36.94 29.30 -6.14
C ALA A 250 35.77 28.39 -5.72
N ALA A 251 34.59 28.96 -5.51
CA ALA A 251 33.38 28.18 -5.25
C ALA A 251 32.90 27.39 -6.49
N ALA A 252 33.03 27.97 -7.69
CA ALA A 252 32.72 27.28 -8.94
C ALA A 252 33.67 26.09 -9.20
N ASP A 253 34.94 26.20 -8.84
CA ASP A 253 35.90 25.10 -8.99
C ASP A 253 35.61 23.94 -8.03
N LEU A 254 35.19 24.23 -6.78
CA LEU A 254 34.68 23.22 -5.84
C LEU A 254 33.47 22.47 -6.41
N LEU A 255 32.54 23.18 -7.06
CA LEU A 255 31.35 22.58 -7.68
C LEU A 255 31.71 21.77 -8.94
N THR A 256 32.60 22.30 -9.79
CA THR A 256 33.12 21.61 -10.98
C THR A 256 33.77 20.29 -10.61
N GLY A 257 34.47 20.29 -9.48
CA GLY A 257 34.92 19.07 -8.83
C GLY A 257 36.30 18.60 -9.28
N PHE A 258 36.66 17.41 -8.82
CA PHE A 258 37.97 16.80 -9.04
C PHE A 258 37.89 15.29 -8.93
N THR A 259 38.89 14.58 -9.44
CA THR A 259 38.97 13.11 -9.37
C THR A 259 39.99 12.68 -8.31
N VAL A 260 39.55 11.86 -7.35
CA VAL A 260 40.42 11.24 -6.34
C VAL A 260 40.15 9.74 -6.33
N ASN A 261 41.21 8.93 -6.43
CA ASN A 261 41.12 7.46 -6.43
C ASN A 261 40.11 6.87 -7.44
N GLY A 262 39.93 7.52 -8.59
CA GLY A 262 39.00 7.09 -9.64
C GLY A 262 37.53 7.47 -9.41
N ILE A 263 37.22 8.19 -8.33
CA ILE A 263 35.89 8.74 -8.05
C ILE A 263 35.90 10.23 -8.39
N ASN A 264 34.88 10.69 -9.11
CA ASN A 264 34.65 12.10 -9.36
C ASN A 264 33.85 12.70 -8.21
N TRP A 265 34.38 13.74 -7.62
CA TRP A 265 33.81 14.43 -6.48
C TRP A 265 33.38 15.83 -6.88
N SER A 266 32.25 16.29 -6.34
CA SER A 266 31.77 17.66 -6.45
C SER A 266 31.41 18.15 -5.05
N VAL A 267 31.84 19.36 -4.71
CA VAL A 267 31.65 19.96 -3.39
C VAL A 267 30.72 21.16 -3.53
N ARG A 268 29.59 21.13 -2.81
CA ARG A 268 28.67 22.28 -2.78
C ARG A 268 29.08 23.26 -1.69
N THR A 269 29.07 24.55 -2.02
CA THR A 269 29.45 25.63 -1.10
C THR A 269 28.20 26.37 -0.65
N HIS A 270 27.88 26.26 0.65
CA HIS A 270 26.85 27.04 1.32
C HIS A 270 27.46 28.27 1.97
N VAL A 271 26.73 29.38 1.98
CA VAL A 271 27.18 30.62 2.62
C VAL A 271 26.14 31.06 3.64
N ILE A 272 26.59 31.35 4.86
CA ILE A 272 25.79 31.94 5.92
C ILE A 272 26.32 33.35 6.16
N ALA A 273 25.49 34.35 5.85
CA ALA A 273 25.84 35.75 5.99
C ALA A 273 25.57 36.22 7.43
N LEU A 274 26.66 36.47 8.18
CA LEU A 274 26.66 36.90 9.58
C LEU A 274 26.40 38.40 9.76
N ALA A 275 26.41 39.14 8.65
CA ALA A 275 25.87 40.48 8.51
C ALA A 275 24.91 40.51 7.30
N GLY A 276 24.15 41.60 7.12
CA GLY A 276 23.14 41.70 6.06
C GLY A 276 23.65 41.29 4.66
N GLY A 277 22.76 40.74 3.83
CA GLY A 277 23.07 40.04 2.58
C GLY A 277 23.91 40.86 1.59
N ALA A 278 25.18 40.51 1.50
CA ALA A 278 26.09 41.04 0.50
C ALA A 278 25.89 40.31 -0.83
N VAL A 279 25.75 41.08 -1.92
CA VAL A 279 25.53 40.57 -3.29
C VAL A 279 26.59 39.54 -3.70
N THR A 280 27.82 39.70 -3.23
CA THR A 280 28.96 38.83 -3.51
C THR A 280 28.87 37.49 -2.75
N LEU A 281 28.39 37.48 -1.51
CA LEU A 281 28.14 36.23 -0.76
C LEU A 281 27.05 35.38 -1.44
N ASP A 282 26.01 36.03 -1.99
CA ASP A 282 25.02 35.35 -2.83
C ASP A 282 25.64 34.78 -4.11
N GLN A 283 26.55 35.52 -4.76
CA GLN A 283 27.26 35.03 -5.94
C GLN A 283 28.14 33.81 -5.62
N ILE A 284 28.81 33.79 -4.46
CA ILE A 284 29.63 32.65 -4.00
C ILE A 284 28.73 31.42 -3.76
N ALA A 285 27.60 31.59 -3.05
CA ALA A 285 26.64 30.50 -2.84
C ALA A 285 26.08 29.96 -4.16
N ASN A 286 25.78 30.86 -5.10
CA ASN A 286 25.24 30.50 -6.41
C ASN A 286 26.26 29.73 -7.25
N ALA A 287 27.50 30.22 -7.33
CA ALA A 287 28.60 29.53 -8.01
C ALA A 287 28.95 28.19 -7.35
N GLY A 288 28.77 28.09 -6.03
CA GLY A 288 28.88 26.86 -5.25
C GLY A 288 27.70 25.89 -5.38
N GLY A 289 26.67 26.21 -6.18
CA GLY A 289 25.54 25.34 -6.46
C GLY A 289 24.48 25.27 -5.35
N THR A 290 24.39 26.30 -4.50
CA THR A 290 23.45 26.34 -3.37
C THR A 290 22.47 27.52 -3.41
N GLY A 291 22.59 28.40 -4.41
CA GLY A 291 21.65 29.49 -4.64
C GLY A 291 22.09 30.77 -3.93
N LEU A 292 21.37 31.21 -2.90
CA LEU A 292 21.65 32.47 -2.18
C LEU A 292 22.27 32.19 -0.82
N ALA A 293 22.99 33.18 -0.28
CA ALA A 293 23.48 33.12 1.09
C ALA A 293 22.31 33.20 2.08
N ILE A 294 22.42 32.46 3.18
CA ILE A 294 21.39 32.44 4.22
C ILE A 294 21.73 33.54 5.24
N PRO A 295 20.89 34.59 5.41
CA PRO A 295 21.16 35.63 6.38
C PRO A 295 20.88 35.13 7.80
N ALA A 296 21.88 35.18 8.67
CA ALA A 296 21.78 34.76 10.06
C ALA A 296 22.80 35.51 10.93
N THR A 297 22.31 36.47 11.71
CA THR A 297 23.17 37.38 12.49
C THR A 297 23.30 36.99 13.96
N GLN A 298 22.35 36.23 14.50
CA GLN A 298 22.33 35.77 15.90
C GLN A 298 22.55 34.27 15.98
N ASP A 299 23.08 33.79 17.09
CA ASP A 299 23.42 32.39 17.33
C ASP A 299 22.26 31.43 17.07
N GLN A 300 21.03 31.77 17.48
CA GLN A 300 19.87 30.95 17.16
C GLN A 300 19.61 30.89 15.65
N SER A 301 19.64 32.03 14.94
CA SER A 301 19.46 32.04 13.48
C SER A 301 20.60 31.33 12.73
N ILE A 302 21.82 31.35 13.28
CA ILE A 302 22.96 30.62 12.70
C ILE A 302 22.76 29.11 12.90
N VAL A 303 22.29 28.67 14.08
CA VAL A 303 21.91 27.27 14.33
C VAL A 303 20.80 26.82 13.38
N ASP A 304 19.77 27.64 13.16
CA ASP A 304 18.68 27.33 12.24
C ASP A 304 19.17 27.21 10.79
N ALA A 305 20.05 28.13 10.36
CA ALA A 305 20.67 28.10 9.04
C ALA A 305 21.54 26.83 8.86
N LEU A 306 22.43 26.54 9.81
CA LEU A 306 23.25 25.33 9.82
C LEU A 306 22.38 24.07 9.81
N SER A 307 21.32 24.03 10.62
CA SER A 307 20.41 22.88 10.69
C SER A 307 19.68 22.65 9.37
N SER A 308 19.25 23.71 8.67
CA SER A 308 18.60 23.57 7.37
C SER A 308 19.51 22.98 6.28
N ILE A 309 20.83 23.21 6.39
CA ILE A 309 21.84 22.61 5.51
C ILE A 309 22.14 21.16 5.93
N LEU A 310 22.24 20.89 7.23
CA LEU A 310 22.75 19.63 7.77
C LEU A 310 21.69 18.54 7.91
N LEU A 311 20.43 18.88 8.23
CA LEU A 311 19.36 17.88 8.40
C LEU A 311 19.14 17.02 7.15
N PRO A 312 19.10 17.57 5.91
CA PRO A 312 19.00 16.75 4.70
C PRO A 312 20.20 15.82 4.49
N LEU A 313 21.38 16.16 5.03
CA LEU A 313 22.59 15.34 4.92
C LEU A 313 22.65 14.25 5.98
N ALA A 314 22.14 14.55 7.18
CA ALA A 314 22.08 13.63 8.31
C ALA A 314 20.85 12.69 8.25
N GLY A 315 19.91 12.97 7.35
CA GLY A 315 18.64 12.25 7.22
C GLY A 315 18.78 10.78 6.85
N SER A 316 17.71 10.05 7.16
CA SER A 316 17.43 8.69 6.68
C SER A 316 17.13 8.71 5.19
N GLU A 317 17.15 7.53 4.56
CA GLU A 317 16.61 7.32 3.21
C GLU A 317 15.23 7.96 3.03
N VAL A 318 15.01 8.49 1.84
CA VAL A 318 13.72 8.96 1.34
C VAL A 318 13.36 8.08 0.15
N ALA A 319 12.08 7.76 -0.05
CA ALA A 319 11.63 7.00 -1.21
C ALA A 319 11.68 7.83 -2.51
N ASP A 320 12.89 8.09 -3.00
CA ASP A 320 13.18 8.92 -4.18
C ASP A 320 14.01 8.20 -5.26
N ASN A 321 14.27 6.90 -5.06
CA ASN A 321 15.10 6.04 -5.89
C ASN A 321 16.58 6.45 -5.94
N VAL A 322 17.06 7.17 -4.92
CA VAL A 322 18.46 7.57 -4.72
C VAL A 322 18.97 6.95 -3.41
N ASP A 323 20.26 6.58 -3.38
CA ASP A 323 20.94 6.17 -2.14
C ASP A 323 21.32 7.43 -1.33
N ASN A 324 20.43 7.91 -0.46
CA ASN A 324 20.62 9.16 0.28
C ASN A 324 21.60 8.98 1.48
N SER A 325 21.62 7.78 2.06
CA SER A 325 22.53 7.37 3.12
C SER A 325 23.93 7.04 2.58
N CYS A 326 24.02 6.88 1.27
CA CYS A 326 25.20 6.50 0.54
C CYS A 326 25.83 5.22 1.09
N ASN A 327 25.04 4.22 1.50
CA ASN A 327 25.56 2.96 2.02
C ASN A 327 25.66 1.86 0.94
N GLY A 328 25.25 2.15 -0.29
CA GLY A 328 25.18 1.22 -1.41
C GLY A 328 23.82 0.54 -1.56
N CYS A 329 22.89 0.78 -0.62
CA CYS A 329 21.50 0.41 -0.74
C CYS A 329 20.70 1.62 -1.22
N VAL A 330 19.79 1.40 -2.17
CA VAL A 330 18.92 2.47 -2.66
C VAL A 330 17.60 2.34 -1.92
N ASP A 331 17.18 3.38 -1.19
CA ASP A 331 16.01 3.46 -0.32
C ASP A 331 15.68 2.17 0.47
N GLU A 332 16.65 1.67 1.22
CA GLU A 332 16.42 0.58 2.17
C GLU A 332 15.32 0.93 3.19
N GLY A 333 14.58 -0.07 3.63
CA GLY A 333 13.42 0.12 4.51
C GLY A 333 12.12 0.46 3.80
N TYR A 334 12.14 0.72 2.49
CA TYR A 334 10.95 0.95 1.67
C TYR A 334 10.56 -0.29 0.86
N VAL A 335 9.25 -0.49 0.69
CA VAL A 335 8.74 -1.49 -0.25
C VAL A 335 9.20 -1.12 -1.66
N LYS A 336 9.72 -2.12 -2.36
CA LYS A 336 10.28 -1.97 -3.70
C LYS A 336 9.36 -2.66 -4.70
N TYR A 337 9.21 -2.08 -5.89
CA TYR A 337 8.35 -2.58 -6.97
C TYR A 337 9.13 -2.76 -8.28
N ALA A 338 8.69 -3.67 -9.14
CA ALA A 338 9.06 -3.76 -10.55
C ALA A 338 7.95 -3.13 -11.40
N ASN A 339 8.20 -2.77 -12.67
CA ASN A 339 7.15 -2.33 -13.60
C ASN A 339 7.16 -3.20 -14.86
N ILE A 340 6.45 -4.32 -14.81
CA ILE A 340 6.52 -5.41 -15.79
C ILE A 340 5.23 -5.45 -16.60
N GLY A 341 5.35 -5.52 -17.93
CA GLY A 341 4.18 -5.73 -18.80
C GLY A 341 3.24 -4.52 -18.97
N GLN A 342 3.51 -3.40 -18.29
CA GLN A 342 2.67 -2.20 -18.38
C GLN A 342 3.12 -1.21 -19.45
N THR A 343 2.27 -0.21 -19.71
CA THR A 343 2.71 1.01 -20.39
C THR A 343 3.69 1.75 -19.48
N CYS A 344 4.90 1.98 -19.96
CA CYS A 344 6.00 2.50 -19.14
C CYS A 344 6.98 3.33 -19.99
N CYS A 345 7.81 4.11 -19.31
CA CYS A 345 8.89 4.88 -19.92
C CYS A 345 10.05 3.92 -20.29
N ALA A 346 10.23 3.68 -21.60
CA ALA A 346 11.31 2.83 -22.07
C ALA A 346 12.67 3.51 -21.88
N TRP A 347 13.67 2.76 -21.44
CA TRP A 347 15.03 3.22 -21.25
C TRP A 347 16.02 2.11 -21.62
N ALA A 348 17.18 2.48 -22.15
CA ALA A 348 18.19 1.55 -22.68
C ALA A 348 19.50 1.57 -21.89
N ASN A 349 19.74 2.60 -21.06
CA ASN A 349 20.93 2.72 -20.23
C ASN A 349 20.61 3.46 -18.92
N GLN A 350 21.46 3.25 -17.90
CA GLN A 350 21.26 3.82 -16.56
C GLN A 350 21.12 5.36 -16.53
N GLY A 351 21.64 6.08 -17.54
CA GLY A 351 21.48 7.54 -17.63
C GLY A 351 20.08 7.99 -18.04
N GLN A 352 19.29 7.14 -18.71
CA GLN A 352 17.93 7.47 -19.14
C GLN A 352 16.88 7.21 -18.05
N ARG A 353 17.16 6.28 -17.12
CA ARG A 353 16.24 5.91 -16.04
C ARG A 353 15.90 7.09 -15.10
N PRO A 354 16.86 7.92 -14.64
CA PRO A 354 16.55 9.13 -13.86
C PRO A 354 15.63 10.10 -14.59
N THR A 355 15.71 10.20 -15.92
CA THR A 355 14.81 11.07 -16.70
C THR A 355 13.37 10.59 -16.61
N CYS A 356 13.11 9.28 -16.70
CA CYS A 356 11.77 8.72 -16.49
C CYS A 356 11.25 9.05 -15.08
N LEU A 357 12.05 8.82 -14.04
CA LEU A 357 11.69 9.09 -12.65
C LEU A 357 11.40 10.58 -12.40
N ASN A 358 12.25 11.49 -12.89
CA ASN A 358 12.04 12.93 -12.76
C ASN A 358 10.74 13.38 -13.46
N THR A 359 10.45 12.81 -14.63
CA THR A 359 9.23 13.14 -15.38
C THR A 359 7.99 12.59 -14.65
N TYR A 360 8.08 11.39 -14.08
CA TYR A 360 7.05 10.82 -13.22
C TYR A 360 6.81 11.70 -11.96
N GLN A 361 7.86 12.06 -11.22
CA GLN A 361 7.74 12.92 -10.04
C GLN A 361 7.10 14.27 -10.38
N ALA A 362 7.45 14.86 -11.52
CA ALA A 362 6.83 16.10 -11.99
C ALA A 362 5.34 15.96 -12.36
N SER A 363 4.85 14.73 -12.58
CA SER A 363 3.43 14.47 -12.86
C SER A 363 2.56 14.35 -11.60
N ILE A 364 3.18 14.22 -10.42
CA ILE A 364 2.48 14.17 -9.15
C ILE A 364 1.89 15.56 -8.86
N SER A 365 0.58 15.60 -8.63
CA SER A 365 -0.13 16.84 -8.30
C SER A 365 -1.28 16.56 -7.34
N PRO A 366 -1.85 17.58 -6.68
CA PRO A 366 -3.05 17.37 -5.86
C PRO A 366 -4.23 16.74 -6.63
N ALA A 367 -4.31 16.95 -7.96
CA ALA A 367 -5.32 16.35 -8.83
C ALA A 367 -4.97 14.92 -9.28
N ASN A 368 -3.69 14.54 -9.21
CA ASN A 368 -3.20 13.18 -9.47
C ASN A 368 -2.11 12.81 -8.45
N PRO A 369 -2.49 12.45 -7.20
CA PRO A 369 -1.53 12.19 -6.12
C PRO A 369 -0.59 11.01 -6.39
N GLN A 370 -0.99 10.09 -7.27
CA GLN A 370 -0.22 8.90 -7.66
C GLN A 370 0.65 9.13 -8.89
N GLY A 371 0.62 10.33 -9.49
CA GLY A 371 1.34 10.62 -10.73
C GLY A 371 0.85 9.78 -11.92
N SER A 372 1.45 10.00 -13.08
CA SER A 372 1.18 9.22 -14.28
C SER A 372 2.11 8.00 -14.31
N ARG A 373 1.59 6.84 -13.90
CA ARG A 373 2.34 5.55 -13.84
C ARG A 373 2.98 5.15 -15.18
N ALA A 374 2.44 5.60 -16.30
CA ALA A 374 3.03 5.41 -17.63
C ALA A 374 4.42 6.04 -17.79
N LEU A 375 4.79 6.99 -16.93
CA LEU A 375 6.10 7.63 -16.90
C LEU A 375 7.12 6.87 -16.04
N LEU A 376 6.68 5.89 -15.25
CA LEU A 376 7.60 5.02 -14.51
C LEU A 376 8.44 4.20 -15.49
N PRO A 377 9.73 4.00 -15.22
CA PRO A 377 10.59 3.25 -16.12
C PRO A 377 10.17 1.77 -16.17
N CYS A 378 10.30 1.16 -17.35
CA CYS A 378 10.02 -0.26 -17.53
C CYS A 378 11.03 -1.14 -16.78
N THR A 379 10.58 -2.30 -16.28
CA THR A 379 11.43 -3.35 -15.69
C THR A 379 11.36 -4.62 -16.53
N THR A 380 12.51 -5.06 -17.05
CA THR A 380 12.62 -6.38 -17.69
C THR A 380 12.76 -7.49 -16.64
N LEU A 381 12.42 -8.74 -16.99
CA LEU A 381 12.60 -9.90 -16.09
C LEU A 381 14.04 -10.06 -15.59
N ALA A 382 15.04 -9.70 -16.40
CA ALA A 382 16.45 -9.72 -15.97
C ALA A 382 16.75 -8.62 -14.93
N GLN A 383 16.15 -7.44 -15.09
CA GLN A 383 16.28 -6.32 -14.16
C GLN A 383 15.51 -6.58 -12.86
N GLN A 384 14.41 -7.33 -12.88
CA GLN A 384 13.72 -7.76 -11.66
C GLN A 384 14.64 -8.52 -10.70
N ALA A 385 15.68 -9.21 -11.19
CA ALA A 385 16.67 -9.87 -10.35
C ALA A 385 17.72 -8.90 -9.74
N ASP A 386 17.76 -7.64 -10.16
CA ASP A 386 18.69 -6.60 -9.68
C ASP A 386 17.94 -5.52 -8.86
N PRO A 387 18.06 -5.54 -7.52
CA PRO A 387 17.40 -4.59 -6.61
C PRO A 387 17.65 -3.11 -6.92
N THR A 388 18.79 -2.77 -7.54
CA THR A 388 19.12 -1.37 -7.89
C THR A 388 18.20 -0.79 -8.97
N THR A 389 17.48 -1.65 -9.68
CA THR A 389 16.55 -1.27 -10.74
C THR A 389 15.10 -1.19 -10.27
N TRP A 390 14.82 -1.59 -9.02
CA TRP A 390 13.48 -1.56 -8.47
C TRP A 390 13.05 -0.13 -8.13
N LEU A 391 11.74 0.09 -8.16
CA LEU A 391 11.06 1.36 -7.93
C LEU A 391 10.62 1.48 -6.47
N THR A 392 10.55 2.68 -5.95
CA THR A 392 9.84 2.97 -4.69
C THR A 392 8.39 3.39 -4.90
N TYR A 393 8.04 3.71 -6.14
CA TYR A 393 6.68 4.03 -6.56
C TYR A 393 5.98 2.79 -7.09
N ASN A 394 4.77 2.53 -6.60
CA ASN A 394 3.98 1.39 -7.02
C ASN A 394 3.36 1.65 -8.42
N PRO A 395 3.76 0.91 -9.48
CA PRO A 395 3.12 1.00 -10.79
C PRO A 395 1.68 0.43 -10.78
N GLY A 396 1.30 -0.28 -9.72
CA GLY A 396 0.01 -0.94 -9.57
C GLY A 396 -0.05 -2.23 -10.38
N GLU A 397 -1.21 -2.86 -10.37
CA GLU A 397 -1.51 -4.04 -11.19
C GLU A 397 -2.43 -3.65 -12.35
N ILE A 398 -2.36 -4.44 -13.43
CA ILE A 398 -3.41 -4.54 -14.43
C ILE A 398 -3.93 -5.98 -14.42
N CYS A 399 -5.16 -6.21 -14.89
CA CYS A 399 -5.73 -7.55 -14.86
C CYS A 399 -5.28 -8.34 -16.09
N ASP A 400 -4.06 -8.86 -16.07
CA ASP A 400 -3.45 -9.60 -17.19
C ASP A 400 -2.88 -10.98 -16.78
N ASN A 401 -3.13 -11.40 -15.54
CA ASN A 401 -2.59 -12.61 -14.90
C ASN A 401 -1.06 -12.61 -14.77
N VAL A 402 -0.43 -11.43 -14.76
CA VAL A 402 0.99 -11.24 -14.49
C VAL A 402 1.11 -10.37 -13.24
N ASP A 403 2.06 -10.70 -12.37
CA ASP A 403 2.47 -9.79 -11.30
C ASP A 403 3.26 -8.63 -11.92
N ASN A 404 2.58 -7.49 -12.14
CA ASN A 404 3.16 -6.38 -12.85
C ASN A 404 4.05 -5.51 -11.95
N ASN A 405 3.73 -5.42 -10.66
CA ASN A 405 4.43 -4.61 -9.69
C ASN A 405 5.53 -5.37 -8.92
N GLY A 406 5.61 -6.70 -9.07
CA GLY A 406 6.61 -7.56 -8.46
C GLY A 406 6.45 -7.79 -6.95
N VAL A 407 5.31 -7.43 -6.36
CA VAL A 407 5.03 -7.50 -4.92
C VAL A 407 3.64 -8.04 -4.66
N GLY A 408 3.56 -9.16 -3.95
CA GLY A 408 2.29 -9.71 -3.50
C GLY A 408 1.87 -10.91 -4.34
N GLY A 409 0.72 -10.79 -5.01
CA GLY A 409 0.07 -11.87 -5.73
C GLY A 409 0.07 -11.62 -7.23
N ILE A 410 -0.85 -12.27 -7.93
CA ILE A 410 -1.15 -11.98 -9.33
C ILE A 410 -2.42 -11.14 -9.35
N ASP A 411 -2.36 -9.96 -9.98
CA ASP A 411 -3.39 -8.92 -10.01
C ASP A 411 -4.05 -8.64 -8.64
N GLU A 412 -3.26 -8.45 -7.59
CA GLU A 412 -3.82 -8.06 -6.29
C GLU A 412 -4.49 -6.68 -6.32
N GLY A 413 -5.60 -6.55 -5.59
CA GLY A 413 -6.37 -5.32 -5.56
C GLY A 413 -7.16 -5.03 -6.85
N MET A 414 -7.06 -5.88 -7.88
CA MET A 414 -7.92 -5.83 -9.04
C MET A 414 -9.28 -6.46 -8.74
N LEU A 415 -10.33 -5.90 -9.36
CA LEU A 415 -11.67 -6.49 -9.32
C LEU A 415 -11.63 -7.83 -10.06
N LYS A 416 -12.04 -8.90 -9.37
CA LYS A 416 -12.18 -10.24 -9.92
C LYS A 416 -13.55 -10.80 -9.54
N CYS A 417 -14.21 -11.48 -10.45
CA CYS A 417 -15.53 -12.11 -10.25
C CYS A 417 -15.54 -13.55 -10.78
N GLY A 418 -16.64 -14.28 -10.57
CA GLY A 418 -16.77 -15.69 -10.96
C GLY A 418 -16.10 -16.71 -10.03
N ASN A 419 -16.18 -17.99 -10.40
CA ASN A 419 -15.56 -19.10 -9.69
C ASN A 419 -15.00 -20.16 -10.68
N PRO A 420 -13.67 -20.24 -10.88
CA PRO A 420 -12.61 -19.49 -10.18
C PRO A 420 -12.64 -17.98 -10.49
N LEU A 421 -12.09 -17.18 -9.56
CA LEU A 421 -11.99 -15.72 -9.73
C LEU A 421 -11.17 -15.38 -10.99
N GLN A 422 -11.77 -14.58 -11.89
CA GLN A 422 -11.15 -14.14 -13.14
C GLN A 422 -11.24 -12.62 -13.31
N CYS A 423 -10.39 -12.10 -14.18
CA CYS A 423 -10.41 -10.71 -14.62
C CYS A 423 -11.65 -10.41 -15.48
N PRO A 424 -12.16 -9.16 -15.44
CA PRO A 424 -13.20 -8.69 -16.36
C PRO A 424 -12.85 -8.99 -17.82
N VAL A 425 -13.70 -9.75 -18.49
CA VAL A 425 -13.66 -9.99 -19.93
C VAL A 425 -15.04 -9.71 -20.52
N ALA A 426 -15.14 -9.62 -21.85
CA ALA A 426 -16.44 -9.40 -22.48
C ALA A 426 -17.40 -10.54 -22.17
N GLU A 427 -18.66 -10.19 -21.89
CA GLU A 427 -19.75 -11.13 -21.62
C GLU A 427 -19.85 -12.24 -22.67
N SER A 428 -20.04 -13.45 -22.17
CA SER A 428 -20.40 -14.65 -22.92
C SER A 428 -21.67 -15.19 -22.31
N CYS A 429 -22.63 -15.62 -23.12
CA CYS A 429 -23.92 -16.16 -22.62
C CYS A 429 -23.71 -17.50 -21.89
N ASP A 430 -23.33 -17.47 -20.62
CA ASP A 430 -22.98 -18.64 -19.81
C ASP A 430 -23.53 -18.61 -18.37
N GLY A 431 -24.33 -17.60 -18.03
CA GLY A 431 -24.93 -17.45 -16.71
C GLY A 431 -23.96 -16.91 -15.65
N VAL A 432 -22.80 -16.40 -16.05
CA VAL A 432 -21.78 -15.83 -15.17
C VAL A 432 -21.48 -14.40 -15.60
N ASP A 433 -21.47 -13.48 -14.63
CA ASP A 433 -20.93 -12.13 -14.79
C ASP A 433 -19.44 -12.22 -15.17
N ASN A 434 -19.10 -12.03 -16.45
CA ASN A 434 -17.74 -12.16 -16.96
C ASN A 434 -16.97 -10.84 -16.90
N ASP A 435 -17.67 -9.70 -16.96
CA ASP A 435 -17.10 -8.36 -16.97
C ASP A 435 -17.07 -7.67 -15.59
N CYS A 436 -17.63 -8.34 -14.58
CA CYS A 436 -17.68 -7.95 -13.19
C CYS A 436 -18.43 -6.64 -12.92
N ASP A 437 -19.39 -6.25 -13.76
CA ASP A 437 -20.21 -5.05 -13.55
C ASP A 437 -21.39 -5.26 -12.56
N GLY A 438 -21.64 -6.52 -12.17
CA GLY A 438 -22.71 -6.93 -11.26
C GLY A 438 -24.03 -7.32 -11.95
N GLN A 439 -24.06 -7.33 -13.28
CA GLN A 439 -25.10 -7.91 -14.12
C GLN A 439 -24.61 -9.24 -14.71
N ILE A 440 -25.54 -10.06 -15.18
CA ILE A 440 -25.23 -11.37 -15.77
C ILE A 440 -25.71 -11.34 -17.21
N ASP A 441 -24.84 -11.67 -18.16
CA ASP A 441 -25.12 -11.85 -19.59
C ASP A 441 -25.81 -10.65 -20.27
N GLU A 442 -25.44 -9.41 -19.90
CA GLU A 442 -26.04 -8.20 -20.47
C GLU A 442 -25.52 -7.85 -21.88
N GLY A 443 -25.89 -6.67 -22.40
CA GLY A 443 -25.47 -6.25 -23.74
C GLY A 443 -26.06 -7.06 -24.91
N GLY A 444 -26.95 -8.02 -24.63
CA GLY A 444 -27.62 -8.83 -25.64
C GLY A 444 -26.78 -10.00 -26.17
N VAL A 445 -25.78 -10.45 -25.40
CA VAL A 445 -24.90 -11.58 -25.77
C VAL A 445 -25.68 -12.89 -25.99
N CYS A 446 -26.84 -13.05 -25.34
CA CYS A 446 -27.75 -14.18 -25.53
C CYS A 446 -28.69 -14.06 -26.76
N GLY A 447 -28.20 -13.55 -27.90
CA GLY A 447 -28.89 -13.69 -29.19
C GLY A 447 -30.06 -12.74 -29.46
N GLY A 448 -30.15 -11.60 -28.76
CA GLY A 448 -31.02 -10.48 -29.16
C GLY A 448 -32.52 -10.62 -28.87
N ALA A 449 -32.97 -11.67 -28.18
CA ALA A 449 -34.38 -11.87 -27.80
C ALA A 449 -34.73 -11.45 -26.36
N GLY A 450 -33.82 -10.81 -25.63
CA GLY A 450 -34.14 -10.26 -24.29
C GLY A 450 -34.52 -11.31 -23.24
N CYS A 451 -34.09 -12.56 -23.40
CA CYS A 451 -34.19 -13.56 -22.34
C CYS A 451 -33.19 -13.19 -21.24
N ILE A 452 -33.69 -12.92 -20.03
CA ILE A 452 -32.91 -12.68 -18.82
C ILE A 452 -32.98 -13.97 -18.03
N TYR A 453 -31.84 -14.55 -17.65
CA TYR A 453 -31.79 -15.81 -16.91
C TYR A 453 -32.58 -15.70 -15.60
N GLN A 454 -33.68 -16.46 -15.50
CA GLN A 454 -34.51 -16.57 -14.32
C GLN A 454 -34.80 -18.04 -14.04
N PRO A 455 -34.97 -18.45 -12.77
CA PRO A 455 -35.39 -19.82 -12.46
C PRO A 455 -36.71 -20.15 -13.17
N GLU A 456 -36.77 -21.33 -13.77
CA GLU A 456 -37.98 -21.86 -14.41
C GLU A 456 -39.20 -21.80 -13.49
N ILE A 457 -40.29 -21.26 -14.02
CA ILE A 457 -41.61 -21.25 -13.41
C ILE A 457 -42.61 -21.86 -14.38
N CYS A 458 -43.71 -22.39 -13.86
CA CYS A 458 -44.71 -23.10 -14.67
C CYS A 458 -45.63 -22.16 -15.47
N ASP A 459 -45.08 -21.31 -16.32
CA ASP A 459 -45.82 -20.31 -17.11
C ASP A 459 -45.86 -20.62 -18.62
N GLY A 460 -45.17 -21.68 -19.05
CA GLY A 460 -45.06 -22.07 -20.45
C GLY A 460 -43.99 -21.31 -21.23
N CYS A 461 -43.14 -20.54 -20.57
CA CYS A 461 -41.99 -19.85 -21.13
C CYS A 461 -40.68 -20.53 -20.75
N ASP A 462 -39.64 -20.28 -21.53
CA ASP A 462 -38.26 -20.65 -21.24
C ASP A 462 -37.59 -19.49 -20.48
N ASN A 463 -37.69 -19.51 -19.16
CA ASN A 463 -37.17 -18.46 -18.27
C ASN A 463 -35.66 -18.62 -18.02
N ASP A 464 -35.13 -19.85 -18.07
CA ASP A 464 -33.70 -20.14 -17.87
C ASP A 464 -32.89 -20.11 -19.19
N CYS A 465 -33.55 -19.78 -20.30
CA CYS A 465 -32.96 -19.60 -21.63
C CYS A 465 -32.27 -20.86 -22.18
N ASP A 466 -32.59 -22.06 -21.68
CA ASP A 466 -31.99 -23.33 -22.12
C ASP A 466 -32.62 -23.90 -23.40
N SER A 467 -33.56 -23.17 -24.00
CA SER A 467 -34.39 -23.54 -25.15
C SER A 467 -35.47 -24.59 -24.86
N VAL A 468 -35.81 -24.81 -23.59
CA VAL A 468 -36.87 -25.71 -23.15
C VAL A 468 -37.74 -25.01 -22.11
N ALA A 469 -39.04 -24.86 -22.40
CA ALA A 469 -39.98 -24.28 -21.44
C ALA A 469 -40.40 -25.31 -20.36
N ASP A 470 -40.59 -24.81 -19.14
CA ASP A 470 -41.09 -25.52 -17.94
C ASP A 470 -40.22 -26.74 -17.53
N ASN A 471 -38.92 -26.76 -17.84
CA ASN A 471 -38.01 -27.83 -17.40
C ASN A 471 -37.68 -27.70 -15.90
N GLY A 472 -37.58 -28.83 -15.20
CA GLY A 472 -37.15 -28.84 -13.79
C GLY A 472 -38.12 -28.23 -12.76
N VAL A 473 -39.32 -27.77 -13.16
CA VAL A 473 -40.30 -27.17 -12.23
C VAL A 473 -41.03 -28.24 -11.40
N PRO A 474 -40.98 -28.18 -10.05
CA PRO A 474 -41.67 -29.15 -9.19
C PRO A 474 -43.19 -28.94 -9.17
N ALA A 475 -43.94 -30.03 -8.99
CA ALA A 475 -45.41 -29.97 -8.83
C ALA A 475 -45.81 -29.26 -7.52
N VAL A 476 -46.89 -28.48 -7.58
CA VAL A 476 -47.45 -27.75 -6.42
C VAL A 476 -48.75 -28.38 -5.94
N SER A 477 -49.12 -28.20 -4.68
CA SER A 477 -50.38 -28.74 -4.13
C SER A 477 -51.61 -27.97 -4.65
N CYS A 478 -52.72 -28.67 -4.89
CA CYS A 478 -54.01 -28.10 -5.26
C CYS A 478 -55.18 -28.89 -4.63
N GLY A 479 -56.42 -28.40 -4.75
CA GLY A 479 -57.60 -29.03 -4.15
C GLY A 479 -57.79 -28.67 -2.66
N LEU A 480 -58.61 -29.45 -1.95
CA LEU A 480 -58.83 -29.28 -0.51
C LEU A 480 -57.83 -30.13 0.28
N ALA A 481 -57.30 -29.60 1.38
CA ALA A 481 -56.34 -30.32 2.21
C ALA A 481 -56.95 -31.54 2.93
N THR A 482 -58.26 -31.49 3.18
CA THR A 482 -59.04 -32.55 3.80
C THR A 482 -60.44 -32.58 3.21
N PRO A 483 -61.01 -33.76 2.94
CA PRO A 483 -60.43 -35.10 3.14
C PRO A 483 -59.38 -35.48 2.07
N ALA A 484 -58.59 -36.53 2.31
CA ALA A 484 -57.39 -36.86 1.52
C ALA A 484 -57.68 -37.13 0.03
N ASN A 485 -58.88 -37.61 -0.30
CA ASN A 485 -59.40 -37.80 -1.66
C ASN A 485 -59.57 -36.48 -2.45
N CYS A 486 -59.69 -35.34 -1.75
CA CYS A 486 -59.81 -34.02 -2.34
C CYS A 486 -58.46 -33.27 -2.42
N ALA A 487 -57.40 -33.84 -1.84
CA ALA A 487 -56.05 -33.31 -1.93
C ALA A 487 -55.43 -33.74 -3.27
N GLY A 488 -54.88 -32.79 -4.01
CA GLY A 488 -54.34 -33.02 -5.34
C GLY A 488 -52.99 -32.34 -5.58
N ILE A 489 -52.41 -32.65 -6.73
CA ILE A 489 -51.20 -32.01 -7.24
C ILE A 489 -51.45 -31.35 -8.59
N LEU A 490 -50.82 -30.20 -8.78
CA LEU A 490 -50.80 -29.41 -9.99
C LEU A 490 -49.38 -29.47 -10.55
N ALA A 491 -49.17 -30.34 -11.54
CA ALA A 491 -47.89 -30.50 -12.21
C ALA A 491 -47.86 -29.69 -13.52
N CYS A 492 -46.68 -29.20 -13.89
CA CYS A 492 -46.47 -28.64 -15.22
C CYS A 492 -46.73 -29.68 -16.30
N ARG A 493 -47.09 -29.19 -17.49
CA ARG A 493 -47.03 -30.01 -18.69
C ARG A 493 -45.58 -30.46 -18.95
N PRO A 494 -45.38 -31.57 -19.69
CA PRO A 494 -44.03 -32.02 -20.01
C PRO A 494 -43.24 -30.90 -20.69
N ALA A 495 -41.96 -30.77 -20.33
CA ALA A 495 -41.08 -29.74 -20.88
C ALA A 495 -41.09 -29.74 -22.42
N GLN A 496 -41.15 -28.54 -23.02
CA GLN A 496 -41.35 -28.36 -24.47
C GLN A 496 -40.23 -27.51 -25.07
N PRO A 497 -39.64 -27.90 -26.21
CA PRO A 497 -38.65 -27.06 -26.88
C PRO A 497 -39.30 -25.78 -27.41
N VAL A 498 -38.63 -24.64 -27.24
CA VAL A 498 -39.07 -23.34 -27.73
C VAL A 498 -38.37 -22.94 -29.02
N ALA A 499 -38.95 -22.00 -29.77
CA ALA A 499 -38.41 -21.56 -31.06
C ALA A 499 -37.13 -20.71 -30.95
N MET A 500 -36.92 -20.10 -29.78
CA MET A 500 -35.74 -19.33 -29.40
C MET A 500 -35.70 -19.20 -27.87
N PRO A 501 -34.52 -19.03 -27.25
CA PRO A 501 -34.41 -18.79 -25.81
C PRO A 501 -35.31 -17.65 -25.33
N GLY A 502 -36.07 -17.85 -24.25
CA GLY A 502 -37.02 -16.84 -23.74
C GLY A 502 -38.43 -16.89 -24.33
N ALA A 503 -38.67 -17.71 -25.35
CA ALA A 503 -39.99 -17.80 -25.97
C ALA A 503 -40.95 -18.68 -25.17
N CYS A 504 -42.26 -18.48 -25.39
CA CYS A 504 -43.31 -19.26 -24.74
C CYS A 504 -44.03 -20.18 -25.72
N VAL A 505 -44.48 -21.35 -25.24
CA VAL A 505 -45.30 -22.28 -25.99
C VAL A 505 -46.79 -22.06 -25.68
N ALA A 506 -47.64 -22.06 -26.71
CA ALA A 506 -49.08 -21.77 -26.59
C ALA A 506 -49.88 -22.79 -25.76
N ASN A 507 -49.28 -23.92 -25.40
CA ASN A 507 -49.89 -25.00 -24.63
C ASN A 507 -49.06 -25.37 -23.38
N GLY A 508 -48.23 -24.45 -22.87
CA GLY A 508 -47.41 -24.64 -21.66
C GLY A 508 -48.17 -24.40 -20.35
N GLY A 509 -47.42 -24.45 -19.25
CA GLY A 509 -47.94 -24.21 -17.90
C GLY A 509 -48.60 -25.44 -17.26
N PHE A 510 -49.43 -25.20 -16.23
CA PHE A 510 -50.00 -26.26 -15.39
C PHE A 510 -51.03 -27.17 -16.11
N ASN A 511 -51.02 -28.44 -15.74
CA ASN A 511 -52.14 -29.36 -15.99
C ASN A 511 -53.34 -29.03 -15.10
N SER A 512 -54.49 -29.70 -15.32
CA SER A 512 -55.60 -29.67 -14.38
C SER A 512 -55.19 -30.28 -13.02
N CYS A 513 -55.76 -29.76 -11.94
CA CYS A 513 -55.55 -30.31 -10.61
C CYS A 513 -55.99 -31.78 -10.55
N ALA A 514 -55.07 -32.68 -10.18
CA ALA A 514 -55.35 -34.10 -10.09
C ALA A 514 -55.85 -34.46 -8.68
N ILE A 515 -57.17 -34.59 -8.50
CA ILE A 515 -57.84 -35.08 -7.27
C ILE A 515 -58.46 -36.46 -7.49
N SER A 516 -58.92 -37.14 -6.44
CA SER A 516 -59.53 -38.49 -6.51
C SER A 516 -60.90 -38.58 -5.80
N PRO A 517 -61.96 -37.93 -6.31
CA PRO A 517 -63.30 -37.95 -5.72
C PRO A 517 -63.87 -39.36 -5.56
N GLN A 518 -64.61 -39.59 -4.48
CA GLN A 518 -65.27 -40.85 -4.13
C GLN A 518 -66.79 -40.63 -3.98
N PRO A 519 -67.62 -41.67 -4.09
CA PRO A 519 -69.05 -41.57 -3.77
C PRO A 519 -69.30 -41.24 -2.29
N GLU A 520 -70.38 -40.49 -2.01
CA GLU A 520 -70.79 -40.12 -0.65
C GLU A 520 -71.09 -41.32 0.24
N SER A 521 -70.61 -41.25 1.48
CA SER A 521 -70.85 -42.18 2.58
C SER A 521 -71.29 -41.38 3.80
N CYS A 522 -72.12 -41.95 4.68
CA CYS A 522 -72.66 -41.23 5.84
C CYS A 522 -71.62 -41.18 6.97
N ASP A 523 -70.56 -40.42 6.78
CA ASP A 523 -69.39 -40.37 7.66
C ASP A 523 -68.97 -38.95 8.06
N ALA A 524 -69.78 -37.95 7.74
CA ALA A 524 -69.52 -36.53 7.97
C ALA A 524 -68.31 -36.00 7.20
N ILE A 525 -67.97 -36.64 6.07
CA ILE A 525 -66.88 -36.27 5.17
C ILE A 525 -67.45 -36.04 3.76
N ASP A 526 -67.00 -34.95 3.12
CA ASP A 526 -67.27 -34.66 1.70
C ASP A 526 -66.38 -35.57 0.82
N ASN A 527 -66.90 -36.75 0.48
CA ASN A 527 -66.17 -37.79 -0.24
C ASN A 527 -66.08 -37.47 -1.74
N ASN A 528 -67.05 -36.75 -2.29
CA ASN A 528 -67.14 -36.41 -3.70
C ASN A 528 -66.47 -35.07 -4.05
N CYS A 529 -65.99 -34.34 -3.04
CA CYS A 529 -65.25 -33.08 -3.15
C CYS A 529 -66.05 -31.94 -3.79
N ASP A 530 -67.38 -31.94 -3.67
CA ASP A 530 -68.26 -30.92 -4.24
C ASP A 530 -68.57 -29.75 -3.29
N GLY A 531 -68.11 -29.85 -2.04
CA GLY A 531 -68.28 -28.86 -0.98
C GLY A 531 -69.48 -29.11 -0.06
N ILE A 532 -70.22 -30.20 -0.22
CA ILE A 532 -71.38 -30.56 0.61
C ILE A 532 -71.14 -31.92 1.28
N VAL A 533 -71.23 -31.96 2.61
CA VAL A 533 -71.02 -33.19 3.40
C VAL A 533 -72.28 -34.07 3.39
N ASP A 534 -72.09 -35.39 3.21
CA ASP A 534 -73.11 -36.45 3.32
C ASP A 534 -74.33 -36.24 2.41
N ASP A 535 -74.08 -35.74 1.20
CA ASP A 535 -75.11 -35.43 0.21
C ASP A 535 -75.56 -36.69 -0.57
N ASN A 536 -76.77 -36.67 -1.14
CA ASN A 536 -77.31 -37.77 -1.95
C ASN A 536 -77.37 -39.19 -1.29
N ILE A 537 -77.35 -39.28 0.04
CA ILE A 537 -77.44 -40.57 0.77
C ILE A 537 -78.90 -40.99 0.99
N ALA A 538 -79.27 -42.21 0.58
CA ALA A 538 -80.62 -42.75 0.76
C ALA A 538 -80.91 -43.15 2.24
N PRO A 539 -82.12 -42.88 2.77
CA PRO A 539 -82.48 -43.22 4.15
C PRO A 539 -82.66 -44.74 4.36
N THR A 540 -82.32 -45.22 5.55
CA THR A 540 -82.38 -46.64 5.92
C THR A 540 -83.65 -46.99 6.72
N PRO A 541 -84.21 -48.21 6.62
CA PRO A 541 -85.37 -48.61 7.43
C PRO A 541 -85.04 -48.70 8.93
N CYS A 542 -85.97 -48.28 9.81
CA CYS A 542 -85.77 -48.29 11.26
C CYS A 542 -87.05 -48.67 12.04
N GLU A 543 -86.85 -49.06 13.31
CA GLU A 543 -87.90 -49.35 14.30
C GLU A 543 -87.52 -48.65 15.63
N PRO A 544 -88.43 -47.91 16.30
CA PRO A 544 -88.14 -47.26 17.58
C PRO A 544 -87.79 -48.24 18.70
N ALA A 545 -86.98 -47.81 19.65
CA ALA A 545 -86.62 -48.61 20.82
C ALA A 545 -87.85 -48.97 21.67
N GLY A 546 -87.99 -50.25 22.04
CA GLY A 546 -89.16 -50.76 22.77
C GLY A 546 -90.24 -51.39 21.89
N THR A 547 -90.04 -51.41 20.56
CA THR A 547 -90.92 -52.13 19.63
C THR A 547 -90.86 -53.65 19.90
N PRO A 548 -92.01 -54.34 20.07
CA PRO A 548 -92.03 -55.79 20.26
C PRO A 548 -91.39 -56.53 19.08
N PRO A 549 -90.65 -57.63 19.31
CA PRO A 549 -90.12 -58.43 18.21
C PRO A 549 -91.22 -59.20 17.48
N GLY A 550 -91.02 -59.45 16.19
CA GLY A 550 -91.91 -60.31 15.39
C GLY A 550 -93.06 -59.60 14.67
N LEU A 551 -93.02 -58.26 14.57
CA LEU A 551 -94.04 -57.51 13.83
C LEU A 551 -93.96 -57.78 12.33
N VAL A 552 -95.11 -57.94 11.70
CA VAL A 552 -95.25 -58.03 10.25
C VAL A 552 -95.52 -56.63 9.69
N TYR A 553 -94.73 -56.22 8.70
CA TYR A 553 -94.85 -54.90 8.05
C TYR A 553 -95.40 -55.06 6.64
N GLY A 554 -96.46 -54.31 6.32
CA GLY A 554 -97.17 -54.39 5.04
C GLY A 554 -98.18 -55.54 4.96
N GLY A 555 -98.91 -55.62 3.84
CA GLY A 555 -100.04 -56.54 3.70
C GLY A 555 -101.29 -56.04 4.42
N SER A 556 -101.97 -56.91 5.16
CA SER A 556 -103.14 -56.59 5.99
C SER A 556 -102.79 -56.03 7.38
N SER A 557 -101.49 -55.84 7.69
CA SER A 557 -101.00 -55.26 8.95
C SER A 557 -100.96 -53.73 8.89
N GLN A 558 -101.34 -53.06 9.99
CA GLN A 558 -101.22 -51.60 10.09
C GLN A 558 -99.78 -51.10 10.28
N CYS A 559 -98.86 -52.00 10.66
CA CYS A 559 -97.51 -51.59 11.02
C CYS A 559 -96.72 -51.11 9.79
N ILE A 560 -96.09 -49.94 9.93
CA ILE A 560 -95.22 -49.33 8.92
C ILE A 560 -93.83 -49.14 9.55
N ARG A 561 -92.78 -49.65 8.88
CA ARG A 561 -91.40 -49.35 9.28
C ARG A 561 -91.09 -47.88 9.03
N GLY A 562 -90.45 -47.23 10.00
CA GLY A 562 -89.98 -45.87 9.79
C GLY A 562 -88.73 -45.83 8.92
N GLN A 563 -88.28 -44.62 8.59
CA GLN A 563 -87.01 -44.38 7.93
C GLN A 563 -86.11 -43.46 8.77
N LEU A 564 -84.81 -43.74 8.72
CA LEU A 564 -83.73 -43.00 9.36
C LEU A 564 -82.84 -42.39 8.27
N SER A 565 -82.91 -41.07 8.14
CA SER A 565 -82.00 -40.30 7.26
C SER A 565 -80.61 -40.22 7.86
N CYS A 566 -79.58 -40.11 7.02
CA CYS A 566 -78.20 -39.90 7.47
C CYS A 566 -78.13 -38.71 8.43
N GLY A 567 -77.52 -38.90 9.61
CA GLY A 567 -77.40 -37.89 10.66
C GLY A 567 -78.64 -37.63 11.52
N ASP A 568 -79.82 -38.20 11.21
CA ASP A 568 -81.01 -38.12 12.08
C ASP A 568 -80.96 -39.24 13.15
N SER A 569 -81.53 -38.97 14.32
CA SER A 569 -81.68 -39.93 15.43
C SER A 569 -83.12 -40.37 15.65
N VAL A 570 -84.06 -39.76 14.90
CA VAL A 570 -85.48 -40.02 15.00
C VAL A 570 -85.94 -40.90 13.86
N CYS A 571 -86.47 -42.06 14.20
CA CYS A 571 -87.15 -42.92 13.25
C CYS A 571 -88.50 -42.29 12.88
N ARG A 572 -88.61 -41.70 11.67
CA ARG A 572 -89.84 -41.00 11.23
C ARG A 572 -90.73 -41.94 10.42
N GLY A 573 -92.04 -41.77 10.56
CA GLY A 573 -93.04 -42.54 9.80
C GLY A 573 -93.32 -43.95 10.33
N PHE A 574 -92.82 -44.29 11.53
CA PHE A 574 -93.15 -45.57 12.18
C PHE A 574 -94.60 -45.60 12.67
N VAL A 575 -95.31 -46.69 12.36
CA VAL A 575 -96.64 -47.01 12.91
C VAL A 575 -96.53 -48.36 13.62
N GLY A 576 -96.81 -48.37 14.92
CA GLY A 576 -96.66 -49.54 15.80
C GLY A 576 -97.98 -50.32 16.03
N PRO A 577 -97.91 -51.46 16.74
CA PRO A 577 -99.06 -52.32 16.97
C PRO A 577 -100.03 -51.69 17.98
N THR A 578 -101.33 -51.88 17.75
CA THR A 578 -102.42 -51.54 18.68
C THR A 578 -103.28 -52.78 18.96
N PRO A 579 -104.12 -52.79 20.02
CA PRO A 579 -105.06 -53.90 20.22
C PRO A 579 -105.99 -54.11 19.03
N GLU A 580 -106.39 -55.36 18.80
CA GLU A 580 -107.29 -55.79 17.72
C GLU A 580 -108.67 -55.13 17.83
N VAL A 581 -109.18 -54.69 16.69
CA VAL A 581 -110.55 -54.22 16.51
C VAL A 581 -111.18 -54.93 15.30
N SER A 582 -112.51 -55.01 15.26
CA SER A 582 -113.23 -55.73 14.19
C SER A 582 -113.31 -54.91 12.90
N ASP A 583 -112.16 -54.58 12.30
CA ASP A 583 -112.03 -53.75 11.10
C ASP A 583 -111.39 -54.47 9.89
N GLY A 584 -111.08 -55.76 10.03
CA GLY A 584 -110.43 -56.57 8.99
C GLY A 584 -108.94 -56.27 8.78
N ILE A 585 -108.29 -55.55 9.70
CA ILE A 585 -106.85 -55.24 9.70
C ILE A 585 -106.18 -56.00 10.86
N ASP A 586 -104.94 -56.45 10.66
CA ASP A 586 -104.09 -56.94 11.75
C ASP A 586 -103.52 -55.70 12.48
N ASN A 587 -104.20 -55.29 13.56
CA ASN A 587 -103.83 -54.11 14.34
C ASN A 587 -102.64 -54.40 15.26
N ASN A 588 -102.55 -55.60 15.81
CA ASN A 588 -101.48 -55.97 16.74
C ASN A 588 -100.20 -56.41 16.01
N CYS A 589 -100.25 -56.47 14.68
CA CYS A 589 -99.19 -56.76 13.73
C CYS A 589 -98.53 -58.13 13.96
N ASN A 590 -99.27 -59.10 14.50
CA ASN A 590 -98.77 -60.45 14.80
C ASN A 590 -98.86 -61.41 13.59
N GLY A 591 -99.40 -60.95 12.47
CA GLY A 591 -99.60 -61.74 11.24
C GLY A 591 -100.97 -62.43 11.14
N GLN A 592 -101.89 -62.19 12.08
CA GLN A 592 -103.25 -62.71 12.07
C GLN A 592 -104.25 -61.55 12.14
N VAL A 593 -105.30 -61.60 11.31
CA VAL A 593 -106.36 -60.59 11.30
C VAL A 593 -107.47 -61.01 12.26
N GLU A 594 -107.92 -60.09 13.12
CA GLU A 594 -109.06 -60.25 14.04
C GLU A 594 -108.90 -61.33 15.12
N ASP A 595 -107.67 -61.57 15.59
CA ASP A 595 -107.41 -62.53 16.67
C ASP A 595 -107.70 -61.94 18.07
N GLY A 596 -108.15 -62.76 19.02
CA GLY A 596 -108.31 -62.32 20.41
C GLY A 596 -109.49 -61.37 20.70
N ILE A 597 -110.39 -61.10 19.74
CA ILE A 597 -111.65 -60.37 19.97
C ILE A 597 -112.66 -61.33 20.65
N ASP A 598 -112.85 -61.18 21.97
CA ASP A 598 -113.71 -62.07 22.78
C ASP A 598 -115.20 -61.98 22.38
N VAL A 599 -115.82 -63.16 22.28
CA VAL A 599 -117.06 -63.46 21.54
C VAL A 599 -118.33 -63.21 22.38
N MET A 600 -118.38 -62.10 23.14
CA MET A 600 -119.45 -61.82 24.10
C MET A 600 -120.78 -61.27 23.50
N PHE A 601 -120.90 -61.09 22.17
CA PHE A 601 -122.15 -60.61 21.54
C PHE A 601 -122.67 -61.43 20.35
N ARG A 602 -122.33 -62.72 20.25
CA ARG A 602 -123.01 -63.65 19.32
C ARG A 602 -124.03 -64.53 20.06
N ASN A 603 -125.12 -63.94 20.57
CA ASN A 603 -126.43 -64.60 20.78
C ASN A 603 -127.54 -63.59 21.17
N GLY A 604 -128.28 -63.11 20.16
CA GLY A 604 -129.73 -62.82 20.18
C GLY A 604 -130.34 -61.80 21.15
N PHE A 605 -130.91 -60.73 20.60
CA PHE A 605 -132.29 -60.30 20.88
C PHE A 605 -132.93 -59.80 19.57
N GLU A 606 -134.23 -60.02 19.49
CA GLU A 606 -135.18 -59.80 18.37
C GLU A 606 -135.12 -58.44 17.67
#